data_AF-S4PNV1-F1
#
_entry.id   AF-S4PNV1-F1
#
_cell.length_a   1.000
_cell.length_b   1.000
_cell.length_c   1.000
_cell.angle_alpha   90.00
_cell.angle_beta   90.00
_cell.angle_gamma   90.00
#
_symmetry.space_group_name_H-M   'P 1'
#
loop_
_entity.id
_entity.type
_entity.pdbx_description
1 polymer ?
#
loop_
_entity_poly.entity_id
_entity_poly.type
_entity_poly.pdbx_seq_one_letter_code
_entity_poly.pdbx_strand_id
1 'polypeptide(L)' 'DELALTKGTRILILEKSNDGWWRGQYQAHTGWFPSNYTSEEGDSEDTVHTYAMAENVLDIVVALYSFTSNNEQELSLI' A
#
# COMPACT_ATOMS: atom_id res chain seq x y z
N ASP A 1 8.39 -4.96 8.64
CA ASP A 1 7.48 -3.85 8.99
C ASP A 1 6.29 -3.83 8.05
N GLU A 2 5.13 -3.57 8.62
CA GLU A 2 3.88 -3.42 7.89
C GLU A 2 3.59 -1.94 7.63
N LEU A 3 2.92 -1.62 6.53
CA LEU A 3 2.60 -0.26 6.13
C LEU A 3 1.19 0.10 6.57
N ALA A 4 1.05 1.13 7.38
CA ALA A 4 -0.26 1.68 7.69
C ALA A 4 -0.87 2.32 6.42
N LEU A 5 -2.07 1.88 6.05
CA LEU A 5 -2.85 2.47 4.97
C LEU A 5 -3.84 3.47 5.54
N THR A 6 -4.03 4.58 4.83
CA THR A 6 -5.09 5.54 5.13
C THR A 6 -6.03 5.60 3.95
N LYS A 7 -7.34 5.45 4.18
CA LYS A 7 -8.32 5.54 3.09
C LYS A 7 -8.13 6.84 2.28
N GLY A 8 -8.04 6.68 0.96
CA GLY A 8 -7.83 7.75 -0.02
C GLY A 8 -6.37 8.10 -0.28
N THR A 9 -5.39 7.46 0.38
CA THR A 9 -3.97 7.71 0.10
C THR A 9 -3.45 6.86 -1.02
N ARG A 10 -2.56 7.45 -1.84
CA ARG A 10 -1.81 6.75 -2.88
C ARG A 10 -0.58 6.09 -2.29
N ILE A 11 -0.39 4.81 -2.59
CA ILE A 11 0.77 4.02 -2.20
C ILE A 11 1.53 3.61 -3.46
N LEU A 12 2.83 3.82 -3.44
CA LEU A 12 3.74 3.38 -4.49
C LEU A 12 4.04 1.90 -4.25
N ILE A 13 3.66 1.04 -5.18
CA ILE A 13 3.97 -0.38 -5.10
C ILE A 13 5.44 -0.59 -5.45
N LEU A 14 6.18 -1.19 -4.53
CA LEU A 14 7.57 -1.59 -4.73
C LEU A 14 7.69 -3.09 -5.05
N GLU A 15 6.82 -3.91 -4.46
CA GLU A 15 6.84 -5.37 -4.65
C GLU A 15 5.42 -5.93 -4.53
N LYS A 16 5.03 -6.82 -5.45
CA LYS A 16 3.75 -7.54 -5.38
C LYS A 16 4.03 -9.02 -5.07
N SER A 17 3.71 -9.50 -3.87
CA SER A 17 3.79 -10.93 -3.55
C SER A 17 2.53 -11.67 -3.99
N ASN A 18 2.70 -12.93 -4.36
CA ASN A 18 1.60 -13.81 -4.80
C ASN A 18 0.66 -14.21 -3.65
N ASP A 19 1.09 -14.04 -2.40
CA ASP A 19 0.30 -14.29 -1.19
C ASP A 19 -0.76 -13.21 -0.90
N GLY A 20 -0.94 -12.24 -1.80
CA GLY A 20 -1.90 -11.13 -1.63
C GLY A 20 -1.40 -10.00 -0.73
N TRP A 21 -0.13 -10.04 -0.35
CA TRP A 21 0.55 -8.97 0.37
C TRP A 21 1.41 -8.18 -0.60
N TRP A 22 1.21 -6.87 -0.63
CA TRP A 22 2.02 -5.97 -1.45
C TRP A 22 2.89 -5.11 -0.55
N ARG A 23 4.13 -4.91 -0.97
CA ARG A 23 5.03 -3.97 -0.35
C ARG A 23 4.90 -2.66 -1.08
N GLY A 24 4.63 -1.61 -0.33
CA GLY A 24 4.62 -0.28 -0.89
C GLY A 24 5.25 0.74 0.01
N GLN A 25 5.38 1.93 -0.55
CA GLN A 25 5.91 3.10 0.10
C GLN A 25 4.85 4.19 0.12
N TYR A 26 4.63 4.70 1.32
CA TYR A 26 3.81 5.87 1.56
C TYR A 26 4.64 6.90 2.33
N GLN A 27 4.86 8.06 1.71
CA GLN A 27 5.74 9.11 2.22
C GLN A 27 7.17 8.56 2.48
N ALA A 28 7.58 8.49 3.75
CA ALA A 28 8.87 7.95 4.18
C ALA A 28 8.77 6.54 4.79
N HIS A 29 7.56 5.97 4.84
CA HIS A 29 7.33 4.65 5.41
C HIS A 29 7.22 3.63 4.30
N THR A 30 7.91 2.51 4.47
CA THR A 30 7.83 1.36 3.57
C THR A 30 7.43 0.15 4.38
N GLY A 31 6.49 -0.63 3.87
CA GLY A 31 6.04 -1.83 4.56
C GLY A 31 5.07 -2.66 3.74
N TRP A 32 4.67 -3.77 4.33
CA TRP A 32 3.74 -4.71 3.75
C TRP A 32 2.30 -4.40 4.14
N PHE A 33 1.39 -4.56 3.20
CA PHE A 33 -0.05 -4.40 3.45
C PHE A 33 -0.85 -5.36 2.55
N PRO A 34 -2.08 -5.72 2.96
CA PRO A 34 -2.95 -6.56 2.15
C PRO A 34 -3.47 -5.81 0.93
N SER A 35 -3.28 -6.38 -0.26
CA SER A 35 -3.71 -5.78 -1.52
C SER A 35 -5.23 -5.56 -1.60
N ASN A 36 -6.01 -6.39 -0.90
CA ASN A 36 -7.47 -6.27 -0.78
C ASN A 36 -7.96 -4.92 -0.23
N TYR A 37 -7.09 -4.17 0.45
CA TYR A 37 -7.42 -2.84 1.00
C TYR A 37 -7.12 -1.71 0.02
N THR A 38 -6.62 -2.04 -1.17
CA THR A 38 -6.19 -1.09 -2.19
C THR A 38 -6.87 -1.36 -3.53
N SER A 39 -6.99 -0.32 -4.34
CA SER A 39 -7.48 -0.40 -5.71
C SER A 39 -6.43 0.19 -6.63
N GLU A 40 -6.20 -0.44 -7.77
CA GLU A 40 -5.40 0.12 -8.85
C GLU A 40 -6.09 1.41 -9.31
N GLU A 41 -5.36 2.54 -9.32
CA GLU A 41 -5.90 3.79 -9.89
C GLU A 41 -5.89 3.60 -11.40
N GLY A 42 -7.08 3.51 -12.00
CA GLY A 42 -7.27 3.08 -13.38
C GLY A 42 -6.30 3.75 -14.35
N ASP A 43 -5.64 2.90 -15.15
CA ASP A 43 -4.70 3.16 -16.24
C ASP A 43 -4.91 4.54 -16.87
N SER A 44 -4.26 5.54 -16.27
CA SER A 44 -4.12 6.87 -16.84
C SER A 44 -2.63 7.03 -17.02
N GLU A 45 -2.14 6.70 -18.21
CA GLU A 45 -0.72 6.69 -18.58
C GLU A 45 0.00 7.97 -18.07
N ASP A 46 -0.69 9.11 -18.07
CA ASP A 46 -0.21 10.39 -17.56
C ASP A 46 0.21 10.39 -16.07
N THR A 47 -0.48 9.63 -15.20
CA THR A 47 -0.20 9.60 -13.76
C THR A 47 1.01 8.74 -13.46
N VAL A 48 1.15 7.59 -14.13
CA VAL A 48 2.21 6.62 -13.86
C VAL A 48 3.58 7.18 -14.25
N HIS A 49 3.67 7.92 -15.36
CA HIS A 49 4.92 8.51 -15.84
C HIS A 49 5.57 9.52 -14.90
N THR A 50 4.78 10.23 -14.07
CA THR A 50 5.34 11.21 -13.12
C THR A 50 6.05 10.53 -11.94
N TYR A 51 5.56 9.38 -11.49
CA TYR A 51 6.10 8.68 -10.31
C TYR A 51 7.01 7.49 -10.68
N ALA A 52 6.93 6.97 -11.92
CA ALA A 52 7.84 5.94 -12.45
C ALA A 52 9.30 6.41 -12.56
N MET A 53 9.55 7.72 -12.42
CA MET A 53 10.89 8.30 -12.32
C MET A 53 11.57 7.98 -10.99
N ALA A 54 10.81 7.56 -9.96
CA ALA A 54 11.37 7.02 -8.73
C ALA A 54 11.81 5.57 -8.97
N GLU A 55 13.11 5.34 -8.85
CA GLU A 55 13.70 4.01 -9.03
C GLU A 55 12.94 2.99 -8.16
N ASN A 56 12.42 1.92 -8.78
CA ASN A 56 11.73 0.78 -8.15
C ASN A 56 10.22 0.90 -7.87
N VAL A 57 9.50 1.87 -8.46
CA VAL A 57 8.02 1.86 -8.41
C VAL A 57 7.46 0.98 -9.53
N LEU A 58 6.76 -0.09 -9.17
CA LEU A 58 6.08 -1.00 -10.08
C LEU A 58 4.68 -0.51 -10.48
N ASP A 59 3.96 0.10 -9.53
CA ASP A 59 2.54 0.45 -9.69
C ASP A 59 2.09 1.51 -8.67
N ILE A 60 0.90 2.07 -8.84
CA ILE A 60 0.30 3.02 -7.89
C ILE A 60 -1.11 2.58 -7.56
N VAL A 61 -1.34 2.38 -6.27
CA VAL A 61 -2.65 1.97 -5.77
C VAL A 61 -3.19 3.00 -4.79
N VAL A 62 -4.51 3.09 -4.69
CA VAL A 62 -5.18 3.93 -3.70
C VAL A 62 -5.75 3.02 -2.62
N ALA A 63 -5.46 3.32 -1.36
CA ALA A 63 -6.10 2.65 -0.24
C ALA A 63 -7.60 2.97 -0.21
N LEU A 64 -8.43 1.94 -0.37
CA LEU A 64 -9.89 2.04 -0.24
C LEU A 64 -10.32 2.09 1.23
N TYR A 65 -9.51 1.51 2.11
CA TYR A 65 -9.76 1.38 3.54
C TYR A 65 -8.48 1.69 4.32
N SER A 66 -8.64 2.15 5.56
CA SER A 66 -7.50 2.32 6.45
C SER A 66 -7.08 0.96 7.02
N PHE A 67 -5.77 0.71 7.05
CA PHE A 67 -5.17 -0.47 7.65
C PHE A 67 -4.11 0.00 8.64
N THR A 68 -4.22 -0.43 9.88
CA THR A 68 -3.19 -0.22 10.89
C THR A 68 -2.82 -1.61 11.38
N SER A 69 -1.55 -1.97 11.29
CA SER A 69 -1.08 -3.25 11.80
C SER A 69 -1.26 -3.27 13.30
N ASN A 70 -2.35 -3.92 13.68
CA ASN A 70 -2.84 -3.92 15.03
C ASN A 70 -2.15 -5.04 15.80
N ASN A 71 -0.82 -4.95 15.91
CA ASN A 71 -0.03 -5.91 16.69
C ASN A 71 -0.07 -5.61 18.21
N GLU A 72 -1.03 -4.80 18.68
CA GLU A 72 -1.23 -4.48 20.09
C GLU A 72 -2.71 -4.47 20.57
N GLN A 73 -3.66 -5.10 19.88
CA GLN A 73 -4.87 -5.60 20.58
C GLN A 73 -4.71 -7.09 20.90
N GLU A 74 -3.66 -7.42 21.65
CA GLU A 74 -3.82 -8.41 22.71
C GLU A 74 -4.62 -7.73 23.83
N LEU A 75 -5.96 -7.84 23.81
CA LEU A 75 -6.77 -7.56 25.00
C LEU A 75 -7.88 -8.59 25.08
N SER A 76 -7.49 -9.72 25.67
CA SER A 76 -8.27 -10.69 26.45
C SER A 76 -9.80 -10.55 26.35
N LEU A 77 -10.44 -11.46 25.59
CA LEU A 77 -11.85 -11.73 25.82
C LEU A 77 -11.97 -12.57 27.10
N ILE A 78 -12.17 -11.86 28.21
CA ILE A 78 -12.81 -12.39 29.43
C ILE A 78 -14.17 -13.01 29.09
#